data_AF-A0A961SA65-F1
#
_entry.id   AF-A0A961SA65-F1
#
_cell.length_a   1.000
_cell.length_b   1.000
_cell.length_c   1.000
_cell.angle_alpha   90.00
_cell.angle_beta   90.00
_cell.angle_gamma   90.00
#
_symmetry.space_group_name_H-M   'P 1'
#
loop_
_entity.id
_entity.type
_entity.pdbx_description
1 polymer ?
#
loop_
_entity_poly.entity_id
_entity_poly.type
_entity_poly.pdbx_seq_one_letter_code
_entity_poly.pdbx_strand_id
1 'polypeptide(L)'
;MHVRRPAAHDSNLRRGSMHVDVLESIEQLRAVEDNWNAVYRSDPEATYFLSWQWICNWFETARLRWAVLAAKSHEDDDGYIAFFPIRFSTQINGDGEFRHVIRMGGSYYAVYTGFISAPEFRLNAARKFLDHLKKRNWSEVHLDDIFSGQEALVEALAGLHDEDLIVQKKARSKHITSQGEDIDHDIYIVVDLYDSVEEFLMNNFRSRTRRHARRALRFLEEPNGYEVTMAAEENIGEYVEILLDMWSKQWYKNKSYALQITSNTRNIIQRCFKYGGIFLSVLWLDGRAIAAMLALADKERFICFLGGRDLSLGNPSPGLMLHMHAITWATEHNYKIYDLGTGNYGYKYHLGAREIDISRYIVRTRNGKNTQGLLDRENLSGAFDEVRILVRNGWLSRAETACRHILDFDPDHEQAAATLEEIGRQREEAGRRLAEAIRRQKDNLVEEAARAFQAVLERDLGNFEANYYLGAILLKGGRAKEAELHLRRAVAVRPDVASLHNNLGALLITLGRLPEALGSFEEALRVKPDFPEALNNRGIVLKALGREEEALAAFSRAMSLRPDYDKAVRNYNELVDGMAAKRQEAREPAASSAQDGAGEA
;
A
#
# COMPACT_ATOMS: atom_id res chain seq x y z
N MET A 1 68.63 2.90 20.52
CA MET A 1 67.74 2.80 21.71
C MET A 1 67.30 4.22 22.04
N HIS A 2 66.05 4.65 22.10
CA HIS A 2 64.75 3.98 22.12
C HIS A 2 63.74 4.75 21.26
N VAL A 3 62.95 3.98 20.52
CA VAL A 3 61.74 4.41 19.79
C VAL A 3 60.67 4.83 20.80
N ARG A 4 60.15 6.06 20.71
CA ARG A 4 58.88 6.43 21.35
C ARG A 4 57.74 6.00 20.43
N ARG A 5 56.98 4.99 20.86
CA ARG A 5 55.72 4.58 20.24
C ARG A 5 54.68 5.70 20.39
N PRO A 6 53.84 5.98 19.38
CA PRO A 6 52.63 6.76 19.57
C PRO A 6 51.68 5.99 20.48
N ALA A 7 51.05 6.70 21.42
CA ALA A 7 50.03 6.15 22.31
C ALA A 7 48.92 5.52 21.46
N ALA A 8 48.63 4.25 21.73
CA ALA A 8 47.53 3.52 21.13
C ALA A 8 46.23 4.29 21.41
N HIS A 9 45.46 4.52 20.34
CA HIS A 9 44.09 4.99 20.41
C HIS A 9 43.29 4.16 21.43
N ASP A 10 42.79 4.86 22.43
CA ASP A 10 41.74 4.38 23.31
C ASP A 10 40.40 4.45 22.55
N SER A 11 40.25 3.57 21.56
CA SER A 11 39.08 3.47 20.67
C SER A 11 37.93 2.65 21.25
N ASN A 12 38.03 2.24 22.53
CA ASN A 12 37.04 1.37 23.17
C ASN A 12 36.22 2.03 24.29
N LEU A 13 36.46 3.31 24.62
CA LEU A 13 35.77 4.01 25.73
C LEU A 13 34.73 5.07 25.32
N ARG A 14 34.40 5.24 24.03
CA ARG A 14 33.41 6.26 23.56
C ARG A 14 32.24 5.71 22.74
N ARG A 15 31.81 4.46 22.96
CA ARG A 15 30.65 3.88 22.25
C ARG A 15 29.27 4.31 22.81
N GLY A 16 29.24 5.06 23.91
CA GLY A 16 28.00 5.41 24.64
C GLY A 16 27.46 6.84 24.49
N SER A 17 28.13 7.74 23.76
CA SER A 17 27.92 9.20 23.91
C SER A 17 27.03 9.89 22.86
N MET A 18 26.59 9.16 21.83
CA MET A 18 25.80 9.77 20.75
C MET A 18 24.42 10.18 21.26
N HIS A 19 24.09 11.45 21.07
CA HIS A 19 22.82 12.07 21.45
C HIS A 19 21.92 12.21 20.21
N VAL A 20 20.60 12.12 20.40
CA VAL A 20 19.62 12.26 19.31
C VAL A 20 18.57 13.29 19.71
N ASP A 21 18.60 14.43 19.02
CA ASP A 21 17.56 15.45 19.08
C ASP A 21 16.41 15.09 18.14
N VAL A 22 15.23 15.65 18.41
CA VAL A 22 14.03 15.47 17.57
C VAL A 22 13.60 16.83 17.04
N LEU A 23 13.65 17.00 15.71
CA LEU A 23 13.17 18.19 15.01
C LEU A 23 11.75 17.92 14.52
N GLU A 24 10.77 18.71 14.96
CA GLU A 24 9.34 18.53 14.68
C GLU A 24 8.69 19.75 14.01
N SER A 25 9.43 20.85 13.86
CA SER A 25 8.95 22.10 13.25
C SER A 25 9.74 22.49 12.01
N ILE A 26 9.09 23.18 11.07
CA ILE A 26 9.76 23.63 9.85
C ILE A 26 10.85 24.67 10.15
N GLU A 27 10.68 25.46 11.21
CA GLU A 27 11.68 26.41 11.71
C GLU A 27 12.93 25.68 12.22
N GLN A 28 12.75 24.60 12.98
CA GLN A 28 13.88 23.76 13.42
C GLN A 28 14.59 23.12 12.23
N LEU A 29 13.85 22.63 11.24
CA LEU A 29 14.43 22.03 10.02
C LEU A 29 15.17 23.06 9.16
N ARG A 30 14.68 24.30 9.08
CA ARG A 30 15.36 25.42 8.41
C ARG A 30 16.63 25.84 9.14
N ALA A 31 16.64 25.80 10.47
CA ALA A 31 17.81 26.15 11.26
C ALA A 31 19.01 25.22 11.04
N VAL A 32 18.79 24.01 10.53
CA VAL A 32 19.85 23.01 10.28
C VAL A 32 20.20 22.84 8.80
N GLU A 33 19.75 23.72 7.90
CA GLU A 33 19.99 23.61 6.45
C GLU A 33 21.48 23.44 6.10
N ASP A 34 22.35 24.32 6.60
CA ASP A 34 23.79 24.28 6.31
C ASP A 34 24.44 22.99 6.82
N ASN A 35 24.06 22.55 8.02
CA ASN A 35 24.55 21.31 8.61
C ASN A 35 24.05 20.09 7.84
N TRP A 36 22.77 20.06 7.45
CA TRP A 36 22.19 19.00 6.63
C TRP A 36 22.95 18.89 5.31
N ASN A 37 23.16 20.02 4.63
CA ASN A 37 23.87 20.07 3.36
C ASN A 37 25.35 19.65 3.51
N ALA A 38 25.98 19.89 4.65
CA ALA A 38 27.33 19.37 4.95
C ALA A 38 27.33 17.84 5.10
N VAL A 39 26.44 17.28 5.92
CA VAL A 39 26.31 15.83 6.10
C VAL A 39 25.94 15.15 4.78
N TYR A 40 24.97 15.71 4.05
CA TYR A 40 24.50 15.22 2.75
C TYR A 40 25.64 15.11 1.72
N ARG A 41 26.51 16.13 1.64
CA ARG A 41 27.67 16.13 0.75
C ARG A 41 28.72 15.09 1.16
N SER A 42 28.91 14.89 2.46
CA SER A 42 29.87 13.90 2.98
C SER A 42 29.41 12.45 2.82
N ASP A 43 28.10 12.23 2.72
CA ASP A 43 27.52 10.89 2.67
C ASP A 43 27.53 10.34 1.22
N PRO A 44 28.33 9.32 0.88
CA PRO A 44 28.34 8.72 -0.45
C PRO A 44 27.03 8.00 -0.83
N GLU A 45 26.18 7.66 0.14
CA GLU A 45 24.92 6.95 -0.07
C GLU A 45 23.69 7.87 -0.10
N ALA A 46 23.87 9.15 0.27
CA ALA A 46 22.77 10.10 0.22
C ALA A 46 22.39 10.42 -1.23
N THR A 47 21.09 10.41 -1.50
CA THR A 47 20.48 10.65 -2.82
C THR A 47 19.59 11.89 -2.80
N TYR A 48 19.24 12.42 -3.98
CA TYR A 48 18.43 13.63 -4.12
C TYR A 48 17.16 13.66 -3.25
N PHE A 49 16.52 12.52 -3.03
CA PHE A 49 15.31 12.42 -2.20
C PHE A 49 15.55 12.65 -0.70
N LEU A 50 16.80 12.63 -0.25
CA LEU A 50 17.26 12.99 1.09
C LEU A 50 17.94 14.37 1.14
N SER A 51 18.00 15.07 0.01
CA SER A 51 18.49 16.46 0.00
C SER A 51 17.60 17.34 0.88
N TRP A 52 18.21 18.38 1.47
CA TRP A 52 17.46 19.28 2.33
C TRP A 52 16.31 19.94 1.57
N GLN A 53 16.55 20.39 0.34
CA GLN A 53 15.51 21.01 -0.48
C GLN A 53 14.32 20.07 -0.74
N TRP A 54 14.57 18.76 -0.96
CA TRP A 54 13.47 17.83 -1.17
C TRP A 54 12.69 17.57 0.12
N ILE A 55 13.40 17.24 1.21
CA ILE A 55 12.78 16.89 2.50
C ILE A 55 12.03 18.09 3.08
N CYS A 56 12.64 19.28 3.11
CA CYS A 56 12.01 20.48 3.64
C CYS A 56 10.74 20.84 2.84
N ASN A 57 10.80 20.86 1.51
CA ASN A 57 9.61 21.18 0.70
C ASN A 57 8.53 20.09 0.79
N TRP A 58 8.93 18.82 0.89
CA TRP A 58 8.00 17.73 1.13
C TRP A 58 7.28 17.89 2.47
N PHE A 59 8.02 18.10 3.56
CA PHE A 59 7.46 18.26 4.90
C PHE A 59 6.64 19.53 5.08
N GLU A 60 6.98 20.62 4.39
CA GLU A 60 6.19 21.85 4.40
C GLU A 60 4.87 21.73 3.62
N THR A 61 4.82 20.89 2.57
CA THR A 61 3.62 20.75 1.72
C THR A 61 2.76 19.54 2.08
N ALA A 62 3.38 18.50 2.63
CA ALA A 62 2.68 17.32 3.07
C ALA A 62 1.87 17.65 4.32
N ARG A 63 0.55 17.47 4.26
CA ARG A 63 -0.32 17.48 5.44
C ARG A 63 -0.12 16.19 6.25
N LEU A 64 1.12 15.94 6.68
CA LEU A 64 1.55 14.74 7.38
C LEU A 64 2.28 15.15 8.65
N ARG A 65 2.17 14.32 9.67
CA ARG A 65 3.02 14.43 10.85
C ARG A 65 4.39 13.83 10.54
N TRP A 66 5.45 14.57 10.82
CA TRP A 66 6.83 14.17 10.57
C TRP A 66 7.72 14.59 11.72
N ALA A 67 8.88 13.95 11.81
CA ALA A 67 9.99 14.37 12.64
C ALA A 67 11.31 14.05 11.92
N VAL A 68 12.39 14.71 12.30
CA VAL A 68 13.74 14.30 11.94
C VAL A 68 14.48 13.95 13.22
N LEU A 69 14.97 12.73 13.31
CA LEU A 69 15.93 12.35 14.34
C LEU A 69 17.31 12.87 13.92
N ALA A 70 17.89 13.79 14.68
CA ALA A 70 19.16 14.42 14.36
C ALA A 70 20.22 14.01 15.39
N ALA A 71 21.25 13.28 14.94
CA ALA A 71 22.26 12.73 15.85
C ALA A 71 23.48 13.62 15.95
N LYS A 72 23.99 13.80 17.18
CA LYS A 72 25.27 14.44 17.49
C LYS A 72 26.26 13.41 17.99
N SER A 73 27.56 13.59 17.72
CA SER A 73 28.58 12.64 18.18
C SER A 73 28.67 12.60 19.72
N HIS A 74 28.48 13.77 20.32
CA HIS A 74 28.31 14.04 21.75
C HIS A 74 27.18 15.07 21.97
N GLU A 75 26.54 15.06 23.13
CA GLU A 75 25.42 15.96 23.47
C GLU A 75 25.78 17.45 23.36
N ASP A 76 26.99 17.80 23.80
CA ASP A 76 27.53 19.17 23.80
C ASP A 76 28.03 19.65 22.43
N ASP A 77 27.97 18.82 21.39
CA ASP A 77 28.42 19.24 20.05
C ASP A 77 27.43 20.23 19.42
N ASP A 78 27.96 21.25 18.74
CA ASP A 78 27.15 22.28 18.07
C ASP A 78 26.50 21.78 16.76
N GLY A 79 27.01 20.67 16.20
CA GLY A 79 26.60 20.14 14.90
C GLY A 79 26.13 18.69 14.94
N TYR A 80 25.18 18.38 14.07
CA TYR A 80 24.70 17.05 13.78
C TYR A 80 25.59 16.34 12.78
N ILE A 81 25.74 15.03 12.98
CA ILE A 81 26.50 14.11 12.13
C ILE A 81 25.61 13.17 11.33
N ALA A 82 24.32 13.07 11.66
CA ALA A 82 23.36 12.27 10.91
C ALA A 82 21.93 12.79 11.06
N PHE A 83 21.10 12.56 10.05
CA PHE A 83 19.68 12.94 10.05
C PHE A 83 18.82 11.81 9.52
N PHE A 84 17.78 11.44 10.25
CA PHE A 84 16.80 10.44 9.84
C PHE A 84 15.39 11.03 9.78
N PRO A 85 14.93 11.46 8.60
CA PRO A 85 13.55 11.89 8.40
C PRO A 85 12.60 10.70 8.58
N ILE A 86 11.56 10.90 9.39
CA ILE A 86 10.49 9.93 9.65
C ILE A 86 9.12 10.62 9.60
N ARG A 87 8.07 9.82 9.39
CA ARG A 87 6.69 10.27 9.38
C ARG A 87 5.79 9.31 10.14
N PHE A 88 4.72 9.85 10.68
CA PHE A 88 3.79 9.12 11.53
C PHE A 88 2.44 8.97 10.85
N SER A 89 1.81 7.83 11.08
CA SER A 89 0.41 7.60 10.72
C SER A 89 -0.28 6.85 11.84
N THR A 90 -1.44 7.36 12.24
CA THR A 90 -2.37 6.64 13.11
C THR A 90 -3.35 5.89 12.21
N GLN A 91 -3.41 4.58 12.39
CA GLN A 91 -4.39 3.73 11.73
C GLN A 91 -5.37 3.24 12.79
N ILE A 92 -6.63 3.06 12.40
CA ILE A 92 -7.66 2.46 13.25
C ILE A 92 -8.10 1.14 12.62
N ASN A 93 -8.09 0.06 13.41
CA ASN A 93 -8.51 -1.25 12.92
C ASN A 93 -10.04 -1.41 12.95
N GLY A 94 -10.53 -2.59 12.55
CA GLY A 94 -11.95 -2.90 12.51
C GLY A 94 -12.65 -2.90 13.87
N ASP A 95 -11.90 -2.93 14.97
CA ASP A 95 -12.40 -2.96 16.35
C ASP A 95 -12.37 -1.57 17.02
N GLY A 96 -11.79 -0.58 16.34
CA GLY A 96 -11.59 0.77 16.87
C GLY A 96 -10.29 0.94 17.66
N GLU A 97 -9.40 -0.05 17.67
CA GLU A 97 -8.08 0.08 18.30
C GLU A 97 -7.14 0.90 17.38
N PHE A 98 -6.44 1.86 17.98
CA PHE A 98 -5.40 2.61 17.31
C PHE A 98 -4.10 1.81 17.17
N ARG A 99 -3.46 1.97 16.02
CA ARG A 99 -2.14 1.46 15.68
C ARG A 99 -1.29 2.58 15.11
N HIS A 100 -0.17 2.87 15.74
CA HIS A 100 0.76 3.85 15.23
C HIS A 100 1.79 3.17 14.34
N VAL A 101 1.95 3.72 13.15
CA VAL A 101 2.91 3.26 12.17
C VAL A 101 3.89 4.39 11.88
N ILE A 102 5.17 4.12 12.09
CA ILE A 102 6.27 4.99 11.71
C ILE A 102 6.76 4.56 10.33
N ARG A 103 7.01 5.52 9.45
CA ARG A 103 7.60 5.27 8.12
C ARG A 103 8.79 6.20 7.93
N MET A 104 9.71 5.83 7.05
CA MET A 104 10.73 6.77 6.61
C MET A 104 10.08 7.99 5.93
N GLY A 105 10.70 9.15 6.12
CA GLY A 105 10.14 10.46 5.81
C GLY A 105 10.12 10.83 4.32
N GLY A 106 10.60 9.94 3.44
CA GLY A 106 10.48 10.13 2.00
C GLY A 106 9.02 10.28 1.54
N SER A 107 8.83 10.97 0.41
CA SER A 107 7.52 11.11 -0.22
C SER A 107 6.99 9.76 -0.72
N TYR A 108 5.70 9.70 -1.08
CA TYR A 108 5.02 8.46 -1.50
C TYR A 108 5.63 7.73 -2.71
N TYR A 109 6.58 8.35 -3.40
CA TYR A 109 7.27 7.83 -4.57
C TYR A 109 8.77 8.15 -4.53
N ALA A 110 9.28 8.68 -3.41
CA ALA A 110 10.72 8.72 -3.17
C ALA A 110 11.17 7.31 -2.82
N VAL A 111 12.18 6.84 -3.52
CA VAL A 111 12.54 5.41 -3.59
C VAL A 111 13.99 5.13 -3.19
N TYR A 112 14.66 6.16 -2.70
CA TYR A 112 15.94 6.08 -2.01
C TYR A 112 15.80 6.79 -0.68
N THR A 113 14.91 6.25 0.16
CA THR A 113 14.66 6.81 1.49
C THR A 113 15.61 6.19 2.50
N GLY A 114 15.70 6.77 3.68
CA GLY A 114 16.70 6.37 4.66
C GLY A 114 17.10 7.54 5.53
N PHE A 115 18.32 7.47 6.03
CA PHE A 115 18.98 8.54 6.76
C PHE A 115 20.23 8.97 6.00
N ILE A 116 20.74 10.15 6.33
CA ILE A 116 22.06 10.61 5.91
C ILE A 116 23.00 10.63 7.11
N SER A 117 24.28 10.35 6.90
CA SER A 117 25.29 10.36 7.95
C SER A 117 26.68 10.65 7.42
N ALA A 118 27.49 11.32 8.23
CA ALA A 118 28.94 11.29 8.10
C ALA A 118 29.40 9.80 8.06
N PRO A 119 30.21 9.38 7.06
CA PRO A 119 30.47 7.97 6.77
C PRO A 119 30.98 7.17 7.98
N GLU A 120 31.85 7.75 8.79
CA GLU A 120 32.48 7.13 9.95
C GLU A 120 31.51 6.84 11.11
N PHE A 121 30.35 7.49 11.14
CA PHE A 121 29.33 7.32 12.18
C PHE A 121 28.13 6.48 11.76
N ARG A 122 28.06 6.05 10.50
CA ARG A 122 26.82 5.54 9.88
C ARG A 122 26.14 4.40 10.64
N LEU A 123 26.88 3.35 10.99
CA LEU A 123 26.33 2.22 11.74
C LEU A 123 25.88 2.60 13.16
N ASN A 124 26.63 3.48 13.82
CA ASN A 124 26.28 3.93 15.17
C ASN A 124 25.04 4.83 15.15
N ALA A 125 24.96 5.74 14.17
CA ALA A 125 23.77 6.57 13.93
C ALA A 125 22.54 5.71 13.66
N ALA A 126 22.63 4.71 12.77
CA ALA A 126 21.53 3.79 12.49
C ALA A 126 21.03 3.08 13.76
N ARG A 127 21.95 2.52 14.56
CA ARG A 127 21.59 1.87 15.84
C ARG A 127 20.92 2.84 16.81
N LYS A 128 21.47 4.05 16.96
CA LYS A 128 20.92 5.07 17.87
C LYS A 128 19.55 5.57 17.43
N PHE A 129 19.31 5.71 16.14
CA PHE A 129 17.99 6.01 15.62
C PHE A 129 16.98 4.89 15.92
N LEU A 130 17.35 3.62 15.68
CA LEU A 130 16.48 2.49 16.02
C LEU A 130 16.21 2.42 17.54
N ASP A 131 17.21 2.63 18.38
CA ASP A 131 17.07 2.72 19.84
C ASP A 131 16.12 3.86 20.26
N HIS A 132 16.21 5.01 19.58
CA HIS A 132 15.31 6.13 19.82
C HIS A 132 13.87 5.77 19.43
N LEU A 133 13.67 5.13 18.26
CA LEU A 133 12.35 4.67 17.83
C LEU A 133 11.75 3.66 18.81
N LYS A 134 12.54 2.72 19.36
CA LYS A 134 12.08 1.73 20.36
C LYS A 134 11.45 2.35 21.62
N LYS A 135 11.81 3.59 21.96
CA LYS A 135 11.27 4.29 23.14
C LYS A 135 9.86 4.86 22.90
N ARG A 136 9.38 4.85 21.65
CA ARG A 136 8.07 5.39 21.27
C ARG A 136 6.98 4.30 21.28
N ASN A 137 5.73 4.74 21.22
CA ASN A 137 4.55 3.86 21.21
C ASN A 137 4.07 3.60 19.77
N TRP A 138 4.44 2.45 19.19
CA TRP A 138 4.08 2.07 17.82
C TRP A 138 3.85 0.57 17.67
N SER A 139 3.09 0.19 16.65
CA SER A 139 2.86 -1.20 16.27
C SER A 139 3.75 -1.64 15.11
N GLU A 140 4.11 -0.71 14.21
CA GLU A 140 4.98 -0.99 13.06
C GLU A 140 5.94 0.17 12.73
N VAL A 141 7.17 -0.16 12.35
CA VAL A 141 8.14 0.73 11.71
C VAL A 141 8.44 0.19 10.31
N HIS A 142 8.15 1.00 9.28
CA HIS A 142 8.38 0.65 7.88
C HIS A 142 9.63 1.36 7.38
N LEU A 143 10.64 0.56 7.06
CA LEU A 143 11.90 0.98 6.48
C LEU A 143 11.90 0.53 5.02
N ASP A 144 11.26 1.35 4.19
CA ASP A 144 10.99 1.07 2.78
C ASP A 144 12.05 1.71 1.87
N ASP A 145 12.35 1.10 0.75
CA ASP A 145 13.13 1.76 -0.29
C ASP A 145 14.58 2.07 0.13
N ILE A 146 15.17 1.12 0.88
CA ILE A 146 16.56 1.15 1.31
C ILE A 146 17.42 0.73 0.12
N PHE A 147 18.26 1.66 -0.34
CA PHE A 147 19.27 1.43 -1.36
C PHE A 147 20.25 0.33 -0.90
N SER A 148 20.60 -0.64 -1.75
CA SER A 148 21.50 -1.76 -1.39
C SER A 148 22.88 -1.35 -0.88
N GLY A 149 23.30 -0.08 -1.07
CA GLY A 149 24.48 0.49 -0.45
C GLY A 149 24.34 0.86 1.05
N GLN A 150 23.12 0.98 1.60
CA GLN A 150 22.90 1.30 3.02
C GLN A 150 23.02 0.07 3.93
N GLU A 151 24.17 -0.60 3.88
CA GLU A 151 24.47 -1.80 4.68
C GLU A 151 24.29 -1.55 6.18
N ALA A 152 24.61 -0.34 6.64
CA ALA A 152 24.55 0.04 8.04
C ALA A 152 23.14 -0.06 8.65
N LEU A 153 22.08 0.29 7.91
CA LEU A 153 20.70 0.16 8.41
C LEU A 153 20.29 -1.32 8.49
N VAL A 154 20.67 -2.10 7.47
CA VAL A 154 20.42 -3.55 7.44
C VAL A 154 21.17 -4.25 8.56
N GLU A 155 22.42 -3.89 8.81
CA GLU A 155 23.23 -4.41 9.92
C GLU A 155 22.63 -4.00 11.27
N ALA A 156 22.20 -2.74 11.42
CA ALA A 156 21.55 -2.27 12.64
C ALA A 156 20.24 -3.03 12.91
N LEU A 157 19.47 -3.34 11.88
CA LEU A 157 18.25 -4.18 11.98
C LEU A 157 18.57 -5.62 12.33
N ALA A 158 19.64 -6.20 11.77
CA ALA A 158 20.05 -7.56 12.08
C ALA A 158 20.46 -7.72 13.56
N GLY A 159 21.04 -6.66 14.15
CA GLY A 159 21.36 -6.59 15.58
C GLY A 159 20.20 -6.19 16.49
N LEU A 160 19.01 -5.92 15.95
CA LEU A 160 17.83 -5.54 16.72
C LEU A 160 17.21 -6.77 17.38
N HIS A 161 17.73 -7.17 18.54
CA HIS A 161 17.21 -8.29 19.32
C HIS A 161 16.22 -7.80 20.38
N ASP A 162 14.96 -8.23 20.26
CA ASP A 162 13.88 -7.94 21.20
C ASP A 162 12.80 -9.04 21.08
N GLU A 163 12.39 -9.63 22.20
CA GLU A 163 11.45 -10.78 22.20
C GLU A 163 10.05 -10.38 21.70
N ASP A 164 9.68 -9.11 21.89
CA ASP A 164 8.38 -8.56 21.53
C ASP A 164 8.33 -8.04 20.09
N LEU A 165 9.47 -7.97 19.40
CA LEU A 165 9.55 -7.47 18.03
C LEU A 165 9.80 -8.58 17.01
N ILE A 166 9.29 -8.34 15.81
CA ILE A 166 9.54 -9.16 14.62
C ILE A 166 10.13 -8.24 13.56
N VAL A 167 11.36 -8.52 13.13
CA VAL A 167 11.99 -7.89 11.97
C VAL A 167 11.76 -8.78 10.76
N GLN A 168 11.17 -8.22 9.70
CA GLN A 168 10.83 -8.97 8.49
C GLN A 168 11.23 -8.20 7.24
N LYS A 169 12.00 -8.83 6.35
CA LYS A 169 12.17 -8.35 4.97
C LYS A 169 10.87 -8.60 4.18
N LYS A 170 10.37 -7.60 3.46
CA LYS A 170 9.09 -7.65 2.76
C LYS A 170 9.26 -7.33 1.28
N ALA A 171 8.93 -8.27 0.40
CA ALA A 171 8.86 -8.03 -1.03
C ALA A 171 7.62 -7.20 -1.40
N ARG A 172 7.71 -6.41 -2.47
CA ARG A 172 6.56 -5.75 -3.09
C ARG A 172 5.59 -6.78 -3.68
N SER A 173 4.32 -6.38 -3.75
CA SER A 173 3.30 -7.18 -4.43
C SER A 173 3.64 -7.30 -5.92
N LYS A 174 3.40 -8.47 -6.50
CA LYS A 174 3.57 -8.71 -7.94
C LYS A 174 2.78 -7.70 -8.76
N HIS A 175 3.41 -7.16 -9.79
CA HIS A 175 2.77 -6.28 -10.76
C HIS A 175 2.75 -6.97 -12.13
N ILE A 176 1.60 -7.52 -12.49
CA ILE A 176 1.41 -8.12 -13.82
C ILE A 176 0.90 -7.05 -14.79
N THR A 177 1.64 -6.78 -15.85
CA THR A 177 1.22 -5.81 -16.89
C THR A 177 0.05 -6.36 -17.71
N SER A 178 -0.59 -5.50 -18.50
CA SER A 178 -1.63 -5.95 -19.45
C SER A 178 -1.09 -6.88 -20.55
N GLN A 179 0.23 -6.98 -20.70
CA GLN A 179 0.90 -7.90 -21.62
C GLN A 179 1.36 -9.19 -20.91
N GLY A 180 1.06 -9.34 -19.62
CA GLY A 180 1.41 -10.53 -18.83
C GLY A 180 2.83 -10.53 -18.25
N GLU A 181 3.55 -9.42 -18.32
CA GLU A 181 4.90 -9.30 -17.74
C GLU A 181 4.81 -9.13 -16.23
N ASP A 182 5.59 -9.91 -15.45
CA ASP A 182 5.72 -9.76 -14.00
C ASP A 182 6.83 -8.77 -13.70
N ILE A 183 6.46 -7.53 -13.40
CA ILE A 183 7.41 -6.44 -13.13
C ILE A 183 7.81 -6.48 -11.66
N ASP A 184 9.11 -6.65 -11.42
CA ASP A 184 9.71 -6.57 -10.11
C ASP A 184 10.08 -5.13 -9.78
N HIS A 185 9.35 -4.54 -8.84
CA HIS A 185 9.56 -3.17 -8.40
C HIS A 185 10.60 -3.02 -7.27
N ASP A 186 11.12 -4.12 -6.73
CA ASP A 186 12.25 -4.11 -5.81
C ASP A 186 13.60 -4.05 -6.56
N ILE A 187 13.58 -4.08 -7.90
CA ILE A 187 14.74 -3.90 -8.77
C ILE A 187 14.74 -2.52 -9.40
N TYR A 188 15.89 -1.86 -9.36
CA TYR A 188 16.18 -0.61 -10.04
C TYR A 188 17.13 -0.82 -11.20
N ILE A 189 16.89 -0.09 -12.28
CA ILE A 189 17.66 -0.23 -13.49
C ILE A 189 18.49 1.04 -13.69
N VAL A 190 19.82 0.89 -13.74
CA VAL A 190 20.74 2.00 -13.95
C VAL A 190 21.67 1.73 -15.12
N VAL A 191 22.20 2.78 -15.71
CA VAL A 191 23.10 2.72 -16.86
C VAL A 191 24.34 3.54 -16.54
N ASP A 192 25.51 2.99 -16.84
CA ASP A 192 26.75 3.74 -16.68
C ASP A 192 26.90 4.74 -17.83
N LEU A 193 27.24 5.99 -17.48
CA LEU A 193 27.54 7.07 -18.41
C LEU A 193 29.05 7.15 -18.65
N TYR A 194 29.42 7.61 -19.84
CA TYR A 194 30.80 7.69 -20.32
C TYR A 194 31.20 9.15 -20.54
N ASP A 195 32.41 9.41 -21.02
CA ASP A 195 32.89 10.78 -21.23
C ASP A 195 32.33 11.40 -22.52
N SER A 196 31.72 10.61 -23.40
CA SER A 196 30.97 11.10 -24.56
C SER A 196 29.75 10.25 -24.88
N VAL A 197 28.74 10.87 -25.52
CA VAL A 197 27.57 10.13 -26.00
C VAL A 197 27.96 9.03 -26.99
N GLU A 198 28.95 9.26 -27.85
CA GLU A 198 29.38 8.24 -28.81
C GLU A 198 30.02 7.03 -28.11
N GLU A 199 30.81 7.25 -27.07
CA GLU A 199 31.34 6.16 -26.24
C GLU A 199 30.21 5.39 -25.54
N PHE A 200 29.20 6.08 -25.00
CA PHE A 200 28.00 5.45 -24.47
C PHE A 200 27.31 4.57 -25.52
N LEU A 201 27.10 5.07 -26.73
CA LEU A 201 26.47 4.33 -27.82
C LEU A 201 27.28 3.08 -28.23
N MET A 202 28.61 3.18 -28.19
CA MET A 202 29.51 2.10 -28.57
C MET A 202 29.52 0.97 -27.54
N ASN A 203 29.51 1.30 -26.25
CA ASN A 203 29.60 0.34 -25.15
C ASN A 203 28.23 -0.27 -24.79
N ASN A 204 27.15 0.52 -24.77
CA ASN A 204 25.87 0.08 -24.23
C ASN A 204 24.89 -0.47 -25.28
N PHE A 205 25.05 -0.13 -26.56
CA PHE A 205 24.10 -0.54 -27.60
C PHE A 205 24.66 -1.57 -28.59
N ARG A 206 23.83 -2.55 -28.93
CA ARG A 206 24.03 -3.41 -30.12
C ARG A 206 23.81 -2.60 -31.41
N SER A 207 24.36 -3.08 -32.52
CA SER A 207 24.38 -2.36 -33.82
C SER A 207 23.02 -1.80 -34.26
N ARG A 208 21.93 -2.56 -34.09
CA ARG A 208 20.57 -2.12 -34.43
C ARG A 208 20.10 -0.96 -33.55
N THR A 209 20.16 -1.11 -32.23
CA THR A 209 19.75 -0.07 -31.28
C THR A 209 20.59 1.20 -31.45
N ARG A 210 21.89 1.04 -31.68
CA ARG A 210 22.82 2.14 -31.98
C ARG A 210 22.39 2.95 -33.19
N ARG A 211 21.94 2.31 -34.27
CA ARG A 211 21.40 3.00 -35.46
C ARG A 211 20.15 3.83 -35.14
N HIS A 212 19.25 3.30 -34.32
CA HIS A 212 18.04 4.02 -33.89
C HIS A 212 18.38 5.20 -32.99
N ALA A 213 19.30 5.04 -32.05
CA ALA A 213 19.79 6.10 -31.18
C ALA A 213 20.46 7.23 -31.97
N ARG A 214 21.39 6.92 -32.87
CA ARG A 214 22.01 7.94 -33.75
C ARG A 214 21.00 8.64 -34.65
N ARG A 215 19.95 7.93 -35.08
CA ARG A 215 18.86 8.56 -35.84
C ARG A 215 18.06 9.52 -34.96
N ALA A 216 17.75 9.14 -33.71
CA ALA A 216 17.08 10.01 -32.76
C ALA A 216 17.89 11.28 -32.50
N LEU A 217 19.21 11.16 -32.29
CA LEU A 217 20.12 12.31 -32.12
C LEU A 217 20.14 13.23 -33.35
N ARG A 218 20.30 12.70 -34.57
CA ARG A 218 20.23 13.54 -35.79
C ARG A 218 18.91 14.29 -35.92
N PHE A 219 17.80 13.66 -35.52
CA PHE A 219 16.50 14.32 -35.55
C PHE A 219 16.43 15.54 -34.63
N LEU A 220 17.20 15.54 -33.53
CA LEU A 220 17.29 16.64 -32.58
C LEU A 220 18.24 17.76 -33.04
N GLU A 221 19.11 17.50 -34.02
CA GLU A 221 20.14 18.43 -34.50
C GLU A 221 19.77 19.09 -35.83
N GLU A 222 18.98 18.41 -36.67
CA GLU A 222 18.63 18.88 -38.02
C GLU A 222 17.34 19.73 -38.04
N PRO A 223 17.21 20.72 -38.94
CA PRO A 223 16.00 21.55 -39.06
C PRO A 223 14.87 20.78 -39.75
N ASN A 224 14.16 19.95 -38.98
CA ASN A 224 13.14 19.01 -39.46
C ASN A 224 11.82 19.10 -38.66
N GLY A 225 11.62 20.22 -37.96
CA GLY A 225 10.44 20.49 -37.12
C GLY A 225 10.55 20.00 -35.68
N TYR A 226 11.53 19.14 -35.35
CA TYR A 226 11.78 18.72 -33.98
C TYR A 226 12.65 19.74 -33.24
N GLU A 227 12.27 20.04 -32.01
CA GLU A 227 13.01 20.95 -31.12
C GLU A 227 12.94 20.42 -29.69
N VAL A 228 14.03 20.52 -28.93
CA VAL A 228 14.00 20.27 -27.48
C VAL A 228 14.32 21.55 -26.75
N THR A 229 13.45 21.93 -25.83
CA THR A 229 13.66 23.07 -24.95
C THR A 229 13.77 22.60 -23.50
N MET A 230 14.53 23.36 -22.73
CA MET A 230 14.72 23.15 -21.29
C MET A 230 13.85 24.13 -20.49
N ALA A 231 13.32 23.66 -19.37
CA ALA A 231 12.61 24.53 -18.44
C ALA A 231 13.55 25.59 -17.86
N ALA A 232 13.02 26.78 -17.68
CA ALA A 232 13.62 27.94 -17.03
C ALA A 232 12.66 28.43 -15.92
N GLU A 233 13.11 29.39 -15.10
CA GLU A 233 12.32 29.87 -13.96
C GLU A 233 10.98 30.47 -14.39
N GLU A 234 10.93 31.09 -15.57
CA GLU A 234 9.72 31.74 -16.10
C GLU A 234 8.67 30.77 -16.64
N ASN A 235 9.08 29.54 -17.02
CA ASN A 235 8.21 28.57 -17.71
C ASN A 235 8.13 27.19 -17.04
N ILE A 236 8.84 26.96 -15.92
CA ILE A 236 8.84 25.69 -15.19
C ILE A 236 7.41 25.22 -14.86
N GLY A 237 6.52 26.15 -14.53
CA GLY A 237 5.13 25.83 -14.25
C GLY A 237 4.39 25.24 -15.45
N GLU A 238 4.54 25.85 -16.63
CA GLU A 238 3.97 25.36 -17.87
C GLU A 238 4.53 23.98 -18.24
N TYR A 239 5.85 23.79 -18.13
CA TYR A 239 6.52 22.54 -18.51
C TYR A 239 6.10 21.38 -17.60
N VAL A 240 5.90 21.66 -16.31
CA VAL A 240 5.33 20.68 -15.38
C VAL A 240 3.92 20.29 -15.80
N GLU A 241 3.05 21.22 -16.19
CA GLU A 241 1.70 20.88 -16.67
C GLU A 241 1.72 20.08 -17.98
N ILE A 242 2.60 20.42 -18.93
CA ILE A 242 2.79 19.64 -20.18
C ILE A 242 3.15 18.19 -19.83
N LEU A 243 4.13 18.00 -18.95
CA LEU A 243 4.54 16.67 -18.50
C LEU A 243 3.40 15.93 -17.83
N LEU A 244 2.70 16.56 -16.89
CA LEU A 244 1.65 15.90 -16.12
C LEU A 244 0.42 15.57 -16.97
N ASP A 245 0.08 16.38 -17.97
CA ASP A 245 -1.00 16.07 -18.93
C ASP A 245 -0.67 14.81 -19.74
N MET A 246 0.53 14.75 -20.33
CA MET A 246 0.97 13.58 -21.10
C MET A 246 1.11 12.33 -20.22
N TRP A 247 1.75 12.47 -19.05
CA TRP A 247 1.93 11.38 -18.11
C TRP A 247 0.59 10.84 -17.63
N SER A 248 -0.36 11.71 -17.31
CA SER A 248 -1.70 11.30 -16.90
C SER A 248 -2.37 10.48 -18.00
N LYS A 249 -2.39 10.96 -19.26
CA LYS A 249 -2.98 10.22 -20.39
C LYS A 249 -2.37 8.82 -20.58
N GLN A 250 -1.07 8.66 -20.31
CA GLN A 250 -0.37 7.38 -20.46
C GLN A 250 -0.63 6.41 -19.29
N TRP A 251 -0.78 6.91 -18.06
CA TRP A 251 -0.73 6.09 -16.84
C TRP A 251 -2.03 6.10 -16.00
N TYR A 252 -3.13 6.70 -16.48
CA TYR A 252 -4.41 6.80 -15.76
C TYR A 252 -5.20 5.49 -15.66
N LYS A 253 -4.68 4.49 -14.94
CA LYS A 253 -5.47 3.29 -14.55
C LYS A 253 -6.04 3.40 -13.14
N ASN A 254 -5.32 4.05 -12.23
CA ASN A 254 -5.73 4.27 -10.84
C ASN A 254 -5.81 5.77 -10.54
N LYS A 255 -7.04 6.27 -10.37
CA LYS A 255 -7.31 7.70 -10.14
C LYS A 255 -6.63 8.23 -8.88
N SER A 256 -6.64 7.50 -7.77
CA SER A 256 -6.00 7.95 -6.53
C SER A 256 -4.48 8.02 -6.61
N TYR A 257 -3.85 7.03 -7.26
CA TYR A 257 -2.40 7.02 -7.44
C TYR A 257 -1.94 8.16 -8.36
N ALA A 258 -2.61 8.32 -9.51
CA ALA A 258 -2.29 9.39 -10.45
C ALA A 258 -2.46 10.79 -9.82
N LEU A 259 -3.50 10.99 -9.01
CA LEU A 259 -3.71 12.25 -8.30
C LEU A 259 -2.59 12.55 -7.29
N GLN A 260 -2.09 11.54 -6.57
CA GLN A 260 -0.99 11.72 -5.62
C GLN A 260 0.31 12.11 -6.34
N ILE A 261 0.68 11.41 -7.42
CA ILE A 261 1.89 11.72 -8.20
C ILE A 261 1.81 13.13 -8.79
N THR A 262 0.71 13.45 -9.48
CA THR A 262 0.55 14.73 -10.18
C THR A 262 0.47 15.91 -9.21
N SER A 263 -0.31 15.80 -8.13
CA SER A 263 -0.41 16.86 -7.11
C SER A 263 0.93 17.13 -6.44
N ASN A 264 1.68 16.09 -6.10
CA ASN A 264 2.92 16.26 -5.37
C ASN A 264 4.04 16.77 -6.30
N THR A 265 4.11 16.28 -7.53
CA THR A 265 5.06 16.77 -8.55
C THR A 265 4.85 18.26 -8.80
N ARG A 266 3.59 18.69 -8.95
CA ARG A 266 3.24 20.12 -9.10
C ARG A 266 3.75 20.97 -7.93
N ASN A 267 3.60 20.48 -6.70
CA ASN A 267 3.96 21.22 -5.49
C ASN A 267 5.47 21.24 -5.21
N ILE A 268 6.17 20.13 -5.47
CA ILE A 268 7.59 19.97 -5.09
C ILE A 268 8.51 20.48 -6.19
N ILE A 269 8.26 20.14 -7.46
CA ILE A 269 9.25 20.35 -8.52
C ILE A 269 9.52 21.83 -8.76
N GLN A 270 8.47 22.66 -8.83
CA GLN A 270 8.63 24.12 -8.97
C GLN A 270 9.45 24.72 -7.81
N ARG A 271 9.22 24.24 -6.58
CA ARG A 271 9.95 24.73 -5.40
C ARG A 271 11.38 24.23 -5.33
N CYS A 272 11.65 23.02 -5.82
CA CYS A 272 13.00 22.47 -5.89
C CYS A 272 13.81 23.06 -7.05
N PHE A 273 13.15 23.52 -8.11
CA PHE A 273 13.79 24.06 -9.31
C PHE A 273 14.79 25.19 -8.99
N LYS A 274 14.42 26.10 -8.08
CA LYS A 274 15.28 27.23 -7.66
C LYS A 274 16.58 26.81 -6.94
N TYR A 275 16.66 25.56 -6.46
CA TYR A 275 17.86 25.01 -5.80
C TYR A 275 18.78 24.28 -6.79
N GLY A 276 18.40 24.19 -8.06
CA GLY A 276 19.10 23.40 -9.06
C GLY A 276 18.84 21.89 -8.95
N GLY A 277 19.48 21.13 -9.83
CA GLY A 277 19.32 19.68 -9.89
C GLY A 277 17.99 19.20 -10.48
N ILE A 278 17.15 20.09 -11.01
CA ILE A 278 15.96 19.71 -11.79
C ILE A 278 16.29 19.84 -13.28
N PHE A 279 16.21 18.72 -14.00
CA PHE A 279 16.26 18.68 -15.45
C PHE A 279 14.84 18.42 -15.97
N LEU A 280 14.24 19.40 -16.65
CA LEU A 280 12.94 19.22 -17.30
C LEU A 280 13.04 19.67 -18.75
N SER A 281 12.91 18.71 -19.67
CA SER A 281 12.97 18.94 -21.11
C SER A 281 11.63 18.65 -21.77
N VAL A 282 11.23 19.47 -22.74
CA VAL A 282 10.06 19.22 -23.60
C VAL A 282 10.54 19.05 -25.04
N LEU A 283 10.07 17.99 -25.70
CA LEU A 283 10.24 17.75 -27.11
C LEU A 283 9.02 18.29 -27.87
N TRP A 284 9.27 19.13 -28.86
CA TRP A 284 8.31 19.75 -29.73
C TRP A 284 8.41 19.17 -31.15
N LEU A 285 7.29 19.17 -31.86
CA LEU A 285 7.22 18.90 -33.29
C LEU A 285 6.33 19.98 -33.91
N ASP A 286 6.92 20.81 -34.78
CA ASP A 286 6.25 21.94 -35.45
C ASP A 286 5.49 22.85 -34.45
N GLY A 287 6.13 23.15 -33.32
CA GLY A 287 5.57 23.98 -32.24
C GLY A 287 4.58 23.28 -31.31
N ARG A 288 4.29 21.98 -31.51
CA ARG A 288 3.43 21.19 -30.61
C ARG A 288 4.26 20.33 -29.67
N ALA A 289 4.02 20.40 -28.36
CA ALA A 289 4.66 19.50 -27.40
C ALA A 289 4.22 18.04 -27.66
N ILE A 290 5.18 17.13 -27.79
CA ILE A 290 4.94 15.70 -28.06
C ILE A 290 5.56 14.75 -27.04
N ALA A 291 6.52 15.21 -26.23
CA ALA A 291 7.00 14.48 -25.08
C ALA A 291 7.60 15.43 -24.04
N ALA A 292 7.65 15.02 -22.79
CA ALA A 292 8.37 15.70 -21.73
C ALA A 292 9.04 14.70 -20.80
N MET A 293 10.19 15.07 -20.25
CA MET A 293 10.97 14.25 -19.33
C MET A 293 11.52 15.10 -18.20
N LEU A 294 11.26 14.64 -16.98
CA LEU A 294 11.78 15.16 -15.73
C LEU A 294 12.83 14.20 -15.18
N ALA A 295 14.04 14.71 -14.95
CA ALA A 295 15.11 14.02 -14.27
C ALA A 295 15.65 14.87 -13.10
N LEU A 296 16.23 14.19 -12.11
CA LEU A 296 16.84 14.79 -10.93
C LEU A 296 18.34 14.57 -11.01
N ALA A 297 19.10 15.65 -11.03
CA ALA A 297 20.55 15.63 -11.18
C ALA A 297 21.19 15.84 -9.80
N ASP A 298 21.98 14.86 -9.35
CA ASP A 298 22.48 14.81 -7.98
C ASP A 298 23.80 14.04 -7.88
N LYS A 299 24.85 14.70 -7.38
CA LYS A 299 26.20 14.14 -7.27
C LYS A 299 26.61 13.51 -8.61
N GLU A 300 26.87 12.21 -8.64
CA GLU A 300 27.25 11.47 -9.85
C GLU A 300 26.05 10.83 -10.58
N ARG A 301 24.83 10.99 -10.06
CA ARG A 301 23.61 10.34 -10.54
C ARG A 301 22.68 11.32 -11.24
N PHE A 302 22.09 10.83 -12.32
CA PHE A 302 21.06 11.50 -13.09
C PHE A 302 19.82 10.60 -13.12
N ILE A 303 18.80 10.94 -12.31
CA ILE A 303 17.67 10.07 -12.00
C ILE A 303 16.49 10.45 -12.90
N CYS A 304 16.17 9.59 -13.87
CA CYS A 304 14.96 9.69 -14.67
C CYS A 304 13.73 9.49 -13.77
N PHE A 305 13.02 10.56 -13.48
CA PHE A 305 11.98 10.58 -12.47
C PHE A 305 10.58 10.41 -13.08
N LEU A 306 10.20 11.22 -14.06
CA LEU A 306 8.92 11.13 -14.77
C LEU A 306 9.07 11.40 -16.26
N GLY A 307 8.29 10.70 -17.08
CA GLY A 307 8.24 10.91 -18.52
C GLY A 307 6.85 10.69 -19.08
N GLY A 308 6.41 11.58 -19.96
CA GLY A 308 5.16 11.50 -20.69
C GLY A 308 5.38 11.75 -22.18
N ARG A 309 4.61 11.09 -23.04
CA ARG A 309 4.73 11.25 -24.49
C ARG A 309 3.44 10.96 -25.24
N ASP A 310 3.34 11.51 -26.45
CA ASP A 310 2.35 11.09 -27.43
C ASP A 310 2.68 9.69 -27.96
N LEU A 311 1.79 8.73 -27.69
CA LEU A 311 1.94 7.33 -28.09
C LEU A 311 1.60 7.08 -29.56
N SER A 312 0.97 8.04 -30.25
CA SER A 312 0.69 7.94 -31.69
C SER A 312 1.95 8.09 -32.55
N LEU A 313 3.02 8.64 -31.98
CA LEU A 313 4.30 8.86 -32.66
C LEU A 313 5.31 7.78 -32.27
N GLY A 314 5.92 7.13 -33.27
CA GLY A 314 6.77 5.96 -33.04
C GLY A 314 8.12 5.91 -33.76
N ASN A 315 8.39 6.80 -34.74
CA ASN A 315 9.58 6.64 -35.59
C ASN A 315 10.22 7.96 -36.07
N PRO A 316 11.21 8.52 -35.35
CA PRO A 316 11.76 8.02 -34.09
C PRO A 316 10.77 8.14 -32.91
N SER A 317 10.92 7.27 -31.92
CA SER A 317 10.10 7.31 -30.71
C SER A 317 10.42 8.58 -29.91
N PRO A 318 9.42 9.43 -29.55
CA PRO A 318 9.64 10.62 -28.73
C PRO A 318 10.34 10.31 -27.39
N GLY A 319 10.02 9.17 -26.79
CA GLY A 319 10.67 8.72 -25.55
C GLY A 319 12.13 8.38 -25.74
N LEU A 320 12.49 7.73 -26.86
CA LEU A 320 13.90 7.45 -27.17
C LEU A 320 14.67 8.75 -27.42
N MET A 321 14.06 9.71 -28.12
CA MET A 321 14.68 11.03 -28.37
C MET A 321 14.99 11.74 -27.06
N LEU A 322 14.04 11.81 -26.12
CA LEU A 322 14.28 12.44 -24.82
C LEU A 322 15.30 11.68 -23.96
N HIS A 323 15.32 10.34 -23.97
CA HIS A 323 16.40 9.60 -23.30
C HIS A 323 17.77 9.90 -23.91
N MET A 324 17.89 9.99 -25.24
CA MET A 324 19.16 10.32 -25.88
C MET A 324 19.59 11.75 -25.56
N HIS A 325 18.67 12.70 -25.58
CA HIS A 325 18.93 14.08 -25.15
C HIS A 325 19.41 14.15 -23.69
N ALA A 326 18.70 13.46 -22.79
CA ALA A 326 19.06 13.35 -21.39
C ALA A 326 20.45 12.73 -21.17
N ILE A 327 20.79 11.66 -21.88
CA ILE A 327 22.09 10.99 -21.80
C ILE A 327 23.21 11.89 -22.33
N THR A 328 23.00 12.58 -23.46
CA THR A 328 23.95 13.56 -23.99
C THR A 328 24.22 14.65 -22.96
N TRP A 329 23.15 15.28 -22.45
CA TRP A 329 23.27 16.33 -21.46
C TRP A 329 23.98 15.86 -20.19
N ALA A 330 23.60 14.69 -19.65
CA ALA A 330 24.20 14.16 -18.43
C ALA A 330 25.70 13.85 -18.61
N THR A 331 26.07 13.33 -19.78
CA THR A 331 27.47 13.05 -20.13
C THR A 331 28.29 14.34 -20.23
N GLU A 332 27.77 15.36 -20.92
CA GLU A 332 28.42 16.68 -21.05
C GLU A 332 28.60 17.40 -19.71
N HIS A 333 27.74 17.09 -18.74
CA HIS A 333 27.79 17.63 -17.38
C HIS A 333 28.49 16.69 -16.39
N ASN A 334 29.22 15.68 -16.87
CA ASN A 334 30.06 14.75 -16.10
C ASN A 334 29.32 13.86 -15.08
N TYR A 335 28.01 13.62 -15.26
CA TYR A 335 27.32 12.58 -14.50
C TYR A 335 27.81 11.20 -14.92
N LYS A 336 27.84 10.25 -13.98
CA LYS A 336 28.41 8.90 -14.19
C LYS A 336 27.36 7.80 -14.23
N ILE A 337 26.17 8.05 -13.71
CA ILE A 337 25.09 7.05 -13.65
C ILE A 337 23.79 7.69 -14.14
N TYR A 338 23.16 7.06 -15.13
CA TYR A 338 21.79 7.36 -15.52
C TYR A 338 20.83 6.33 -14.92
N ASP A 339 20.02 6.76 -13.97
CA ASP A 339 19.12 5.92 -13.22
C ASP A 339 17.72 5.95 -13.82
N LEU A 340 17.25 4.82 -14.32
CA LEU A 340 15.96 4.67 -15.00
C LEU A 340 14.82 4.33 -14.01
N GLY A 341 15.14 4.20 -12.71
CA GLY A 341 14.18 3.90 -11.66
C GLY A 341 13.71 2.44 -11.59
N THR A 342 12.68 2.21 -10.78
CA THR A 342 12.10 0.88 -10.46
C THR A 342 11.53 0.13 -11.64
N GLY A 343 11.58 -1.20 -11.57
CA GLY A 343 10.93 -2.11 -12.49
C GLY A 343 11.88 -2.60 -13.55
N ASN A 344 12.01 -3.92 -13.66
CA ASN A 344 12.70 -4.65 -14.73
C ASN A 344 11.96 -4.61 -16.09
N TYR A 345 11.45 -3.44 -16.48
CA TYR A 345 10.80 -3.27 -17.78
C TYR A 345 11.79 -3.53 -18.92
N GLY A 346 11.41 -4.39 -19.88
CA GLY A 346 12.29 -4.83 -20.97
C GLY A 346 12.95 -3.70 -21.76
N TYR A 347 12.25 -2.58 -21.96
CA TYR A 347 12.80 -1.43 -22.69
C TYR A 347 14.00 -0.77 -22.00
N LYS A 348 14.13 -0.86 -20.67
CA LYS A 348 15.22 -0.25 -19.92
C LYS A 348 16.55 -0.96 -20.18
N TYR A 349 16.52 -2.29 -20.31
CA TYR A 349 17.70 -3.09 -20.65
C TYR A 349 18.24 -2.78 -22.05
N HIS A 350 17.42 -2.22 -22.94
CA HIS A 350 17.92 -1.79 -24.24
C HIS A 350 18.99 -0.69 -24.14
N LEU A 351 19.06 0.04 -23.03
CA LEU A 351 20.05 1.08 -22.72
C LEU A 351 21.39 0.56 -22.17
N GLY A 352 21.61 -0.76 -22.15
CA GLY A 352 22.84 -1.36 -21.61
C GLY A 352 22.88 -1.36 -20.08
N ALA A 353 21.72 -1.55 -19.46
CA ALA A 353 21.54 -1.32 -18.05
C ALA A 353 21.96 -2.48 -17.14
N ARG A 354 22.27 -2.17 -15.89
CA ARG A 354 22.50 -3.10 -14.77
C ARG A 354 21.44 -2.91 -13.68
N GLU A 355 21.26 -3.95 -12.89
CA GLU A 355 20.27 -4.00 -11.81
C GLU A 355 20.87 -3.55 -10.48
N ILE A 356 20.04 -2.92 -9.66
CA ILE A 356 20.31 -2.60 -8.26
C ILE A 356 19.12 -3.07 -7.45
N ASP A 357 19.39 -3.84 -6.39
CA ASP A 357 18.35 -4.26 -5.45
C ASP A 357 17.98 -3.15 -4.47
N ILE A 358 16.69 -3.06 -4.18
CA ILE A 358 16.12 -2.24 -3.13
C ILE A 358 15.47 -3.13 -2.10
N SER A 359 15.73 -2.86 -0.83
CA SER A 359 15.19 -3.64 0.27
C SER A 359 14.14 -2.87 1.06
N ARG A 360 13.15 -3.61 1.56
CA ARG A 360 12.14 -3.11 2.48
C ARG A 360 12.09 -4.00 3.71
N TYR A 361 12.06 -3.38 4.88
CA TYR A 361 11.92 -4.06 6.16
C TYR A 361 10.75 -3.49 6.94
N ILE A 362 10.03 -4.37 7.62
CA ILE A 362 9.04 -4.00 8.63
C ILE A 362 9.52 -4.55 9.96
N VAL A 363 9.66 -3.66 10.93
CA VAL A 363 9.75 -4.03 12.35
C VAL A 363 8.34 -3.90 12.92
N ARG A 364 7.80 -4.96 13.51
CA ARG A 364 6.45 -4.94 14.10
C ARG A 364 6.40 -5.60 15.45
N THR A 365 5.47 -5.19 16.28
CA THR A 365 5.19 -5.86 17.54
C THR A 365 4.57 -7.23 17.30
N ARG A 366 4.95 -8.22 18.10
CA ARG A 366 4.47 -9.62 17.98
C ARG A 366 2.97 -9.74 18.21
N ASN A 367 2.42 -8.93 19.11
CA ASN A 367 0.99 -8.89 19.43
C ASN A 367 0.18 -7.98 18.48
N GLY A 368 0.84 -7.24 17.57
CA GLY A 368 0.21 -6.30 16.65
C GLY A 368 -0.41 -5.05 17.31
N LYS A 369 -0.15 -4.82 18.59
CA LYS A 369 -0.57 -3.63 19.35
C LYS A 369 0.57 -2.61 19.41
N ASN A 370 0.28 -1.37 19.79
CA ASN A 370 1.34 -0.42 20.09
C ASN A 370 2.22 -0.96 21.22
N THR A 371 3.53 -0.68 21.17
CA THR A 371 4.43 -0.87 22.31
C THR A 371 3.84 -0.22 23.56
N GLN A 372 3.95 -0.91 24.69
CA GLN A 372 3.31 -0.55 25.98
C GLN A 372 1.77 -0.53 25.97
N GLY A 373 1.11 -0.82 24.85
CA GLY A 373 -0.35 -0.77 24.72
C GLY A 373 -0.94 0.65 24.68
N LEU A 374 -0.10 1.68 24.65
CA LEU A 374 -0.48 3.09 24.78
C LEU A 374 -0.46 3.82 23.44
N LEU A 375 -1.11 4.99 23.39
CA LEU A 375 -0.92 5.93 22.29
C LEU A 375 0.42 6.67 22.43
N ASP A 376 0.91 7.20 21.33
CA ASP A 376 2.00 8.17 21.37
C ASP A 376 1.40 9.57 21.58
N ARG A 377 1.95 10.35 22.54
CA ARG A 377 1.47 11.70 22.91
C ARG A 377 1.25 12.58 21.70
N GLU A 378 2.21 12.51 20.80
CA GLU A 378 2.26 13.24 19.56
C GLU A 378 1.07 12.89 18.64
N ASN A 379 0.57 11.66 18.67
CA ASN A 379 -0.48 11.21 17.76
C ASN A 379 -1.91 11.41 18.28
N LEU A 380 -2.10 12.01 19.47
CA LEU A 380 -3.42 12.19 20.09
C LEU A 380 -4.39 13.01 19.22
N SER A 381 -3.96 14.15 18.67
CA SER A 381 -4.83 14.97 17.83
C SER A 381 -5.35 14.21 16.60
N GLY A 382 -4.47 13.47 15.92
CA GLY A 382 -4.85 12.66 14.76
C GLY A 382 -5.72 11.47 15.15
N ALA A 383 -5.49 10.87 16.32
CA ALA A 383 -6.36 9.82 16.86
C ALA A 383 -7.78 10.36 17.12
N PHE A 384 -7.91 11.57 17.67
CA PHE A 384 -9.23 12.16 17.89
C PHE A 384 -9.94 12.56 16.59
N ASP A 385 -9.20 12.98 15.55
CA ASP A 385 -9.78 13.20 14.21
C ASP A 385 -10.42 11.91 13.64
N GLU A 386 -9.79 10.75 13.84
CA GLU A 386 -10.36 9.45 13.47
C GLU A 386 -11.62 9.13 14.27
N VAL A 387 -11.67 9.45 15.57
CA VAL A 387 -12.91 9.35 16.38
C VAL A 387 -14.03 10.16 15.75
N ARG A 388 -13.75 11.43 15.36
CA ARG A 388 -14.75 12.30 14.72
C ARG A 388 -15.26 11.71 13.40
N ILE A 389 -14.37 11.11 12.62
CA ILE A 389 -14.73 10.42 11.37
C ILE A 389 -15.63 9.21 11.67
N LEU A 390 -15.31 8.41 12.69
CA LEU A 390 -16.13 7.26 13.06
C LEU A 390 -17.52 7.66 13.55
N VAL A 391 -17.62 8.68 14.42
CA VAL A 391 -18.90 9.23 14.91
C VAL A 391 -19.72 9.77 13.74
N ARG A 392 -19.11 10.59 12.85
CA ARG A 392 -19.78 11.14 11.67
C ARG A 392 -20.31 10.04 10.74
N ASN A 393 -19.59 8.92 10.65
CA ASN A 393 -19.96 7.77 9.85
C ASN A 393 -20.81 6.75 10.62
N GLY A 394 -21.34 7.08 11.80
CA GLY A 394 -22.26 6.24 12.58
C GLY A 394 -21.66 4.95 13.16
N TRP A 395 -20.32 4.81 13.19
CA TRP A 395 -19.63 3.65 13.73
C TRP A 395 -19.40 3.80 15.24
N LEU A 396 -20.49 3.95 16.00
CA LEU A 396 -20.45 4.30 17.43
C LEU A 396 -19.63 3.32 18.27
N SER A 397 -19.75 2.00 18.01
CA SER A 397 -18.96 0.98 18.71
C SER A 397 -17.45 1.16 18.55
N ARG A 398 -16.99 1.50 17.34
CA ARG A 398 -15.57 1.73 17.08
C ARG A 398 -15.12 3.05 17.68
N ALA A 399 -15.95 4.09 17.57
CA ALA A 399 -15.68 5.39 18.16
C ALA A 399 -15.55 5.29 19.69
N GLU A 400 -16.37 4.46 20.34
CA GLU A 400 -16.30 4.20 21.77
C GLU A 400 -14.96 3.57 22.18
N THR A 401 -14.54 2.50 21.51
CA THR A 401 -13.23 1.86 21.72
C THR A 401 -12.10 2.88 21.54
N ALA A 402 -12.17 3.68 20.48
CA ALA A 402 -11.18 4.70 20.18
C ALA A 402 -11.13 5.81 21.25
N CYS A 403 -12.28 6.29 21.73
CA CYS A 403 -12.33 7.24 22.85
C CYS A 403 -11.69 6.65 24.11
N ARG A 404 -11.96 5.37 24.44
CA ARG A 404 -11.33 4.71 25.58
C ARG A 404 -9.82 4.63 25.44
N HIS A 405 -9.31 4.26 24.27
CA HIS A 405 -7.86 4.26 24.03
C HIS A 405 -7.22 5.64 24.24
N ILE A 406 -7.91 6.72 23.85
CA ILE A 406 -7.45 8.09 24.12
C ILE A 406 -7.43 8.36 25.63
N LEU A 407 -8.50 8.01 26.34
CA LEU A 407 -8.62 8.25 27.78
C LEU A 407 -7.71 7.36 28.64
N ASP A 408 -7.37 6.16 28.18
CA ASP A 408 -6.38 5.29 28.83
C ASP A 408 -4.98 5.92 28.79
N PHE A 409 -4.69 6.73 27.76
CA PHE A 409 -3.45 7.48 27.63
C PHE A 409 -3.51 8.86 28.29
N ASP A 410 -4.59 9.60 28.08
CA ASP A 410 -4.85 10.95 28.59
C ASP A 410 -6.24 11.00 29.24
N PRO A 411 -6.36 10.65 30.53
CA PRO A 411 -7.63 10.64 31.25
C PRO A 411 -8.35 11.99 31.29
N ASP A 412 -7.60 13.09 31.13
CA ASP A 412 -8.10 14.46 31.19
C ASP A 412 -8.50 15.00 29.80
N HIS A 413 -8.50 14.16 28.76
CA HIS A 413 -8.85 14.57 27.39
C HIS A 413 -10.36 14.89 27.25
N GLU A 414 -10.74 16.13 27.55
CA GLU A 414 -12.14 16.61 27.64
C GLU A 414 -13.01 16.20 26.43
N GLN A 415 -12.50 16.36 25.20
CA GLN A 415 -13.28 16.07 23.99
C GLN A 415 -13.57 14.58 23.82
N ALA A 416 -12.68 13.69 24.26
CA ALA A 416 -12.85 12.25 24.17
C ALA A 416 -13.85 11.78 25.22
N ALA A 417 -13.76 12.31 26.45
CA ALA A 417 -14.72 12.06 27.52
C ALA A 417 -16.14 12.50 27.13
N ALA A 418 -16.30 13.73 26.64
CA ALA A 418 -17.60 14.25 26.20
C ALA A 418 -18.19 13.44 25.03
N THR A 419 -17.34 13.03 24.07
CA THR A 419 -17.76 12.18 22.94
C THR A 419 -18.20 10.80 23.42
N LEU A 420 -17.49 10.22 24.39
CA LEU A 420 -17.84 8.92 24.98
C LEU A 420 -19.21 8.96 25.69
N GLU A 421 -19.51 10.04 26.42
CA GLU A 421 -20.82 10.23 27.05
C GLU A 421 -21.94 10.37 26.02
N GLU A 422 -21.72 11.15 24.95
CA GLU A 422 -22.68 11.29 23.85
C GLU A 422 -22.94 9.95 23.15
N ILE A 423 -21.89 9.16 22.89
CA ILE A 423 -22.03 7.80 22.33
C ILE A 423 -22.88 6.93 23.25
N GLY A 424 -22.67 7.01 24.57
CA GLY A 424 -23.48 6.31 25.57
C GLY A 424 -24.97 6.66 25.45
N ARG A 425 -25.31 7.95 25.40
CA ARG A 425 -26.69 8.43 25.23
C ARG A 425 -27.31 7.95 23.91
N GLN A 426 -26.56 7.99 22.81
CA GLN A 426 -27.03 7.51 21.51
C GLN A 426 -27.27 6.00 21.50
N ARG A 427 -26.42 5.22 22.17
CA ARG A 427 -26.61 3.77 22.32
C ARG A 427 -27.83 3.41 23.16
N GLU A 428 -28.11 4.14 24.23
CA GLU A 428 -29.34 3.95 25.01
C GLU A 428 -30.59 4.23 24.19
N GLU A 429 -30.57 5.30 23.37
CA GLU A 429 -31.66 5.58 22.44
C GLU A 429 -31.81 4.49 21.37
N ALA A 430 -30.69 4.06 20.76
CA ALA A 430 -30.68 2.98 19.78
C ALA A 430 -31.20 1.66 20.38
N GLY A 431 -30.83 1.34 21.63
CA GLY A 431 -31.31 0.17 22.36
C GLY A 431 -32.83 0.19 22.60
N ARG A 432 -33.39 1.36 22.96
CA ARG A 432 -34.85 1.52 23.07
C ARG A 432 -35.55 1.31 21.72
N ARG A 433 -35.01 1.85 20.63
CA ARG A 433 -35.54 1.66 19.27
C ARG A 433 -35.39 0.22 18.78
N LEU A 434 -34.32 -0.46 19.18
CA LEU A 434 -34.08 -1.85 18.84
C LEU A 434 -35.09 -2.77 19.53
N ALA A 435 -35.38 -2.54 20.82
CA ALA A 435 -36.41 -3.27 21.54
C ALA A 435 -37.79 -3.13 20.86
N GLU A 436 -38.12 -1.92 20.38
CA GLU A 436 -39.31 -1.65 19.58
C GLU A 436 -39.32 -2.44 18.26
N ALA A 437 -38.21 -2.42 17.51
CA ALA A 437 -38.08 -3.13 16.24
C ALA A 437 -38.24 -4.65 16.40
N ILE A 438 -37.61 -5.22 17.43
CA ILE A 438 -37.72 -6.65 17.76
C ILE A 438 -39.16 -7.00 18.14
N ARG A 439 -39.87 -6.14 18.88
CA ARG A 439 -41.28 -6.36 19.22
C ARG A 439 -42.15 -6.43 17.97
N ARG A 440 -42.02 -5.47 17.06
CA ARG A 440 -42.73 -5.46 15.77
C ARG A 440 -42.43 -6.70 14.93
N GLN A 441 -41.20 -7.19 14.96
CA GLN A 441 -40.83 -8.43 14.28
C GLN A 441 -41.54 -9.65 14.89
N LYS A 442 -41.62 -9.73 16.23
CA LYS A 442 -42.36 -10.80 16.93
C LYS A 442 -43.85 -10.75 16.63
N ASP A 443 -44.41 -9.55 16.48
CA ASP A 443 -45.81 -9.33 16.09
C ASP A 443 -46.07 -9.58 14.59
N ASN A 444 -45.07 -10.07 13.85
CA ASN A 444 -45.12 -10.36 12.41
C ASN A 444 -45.42 -9.14 11.53
N LEU A 445 -45.14 -7.92 12.02
CA LEU A 445 -45.27 -6.67 11.28
C LEU A 445 -43.98 -6.41 10.48
N VAL A 446 -43.72 -7.23 9.45
CA VAL A 446 -42.43 -7.32 8.75
C VAL A 446 -41.94 -5.97 8.20
N GLU A 447 -42.79 -5.22 7.50
CA GLU A 447 -42.42 -3.91 6.92
C GLU A 447 -42.19 -2.82 7.97
N GLU A 448 -42.89 -2.90 9.10
CA GLU A 448 -42.68 -1.97 10.21
C GLU A 448 -41.41 -2.30 11.00
N ALA A 449 -41.13 -3.60 11.19
CA ALA A 449 -39.88 -4.06 11.79
C ALA A 449 -38.68 -3.65 10.93
N ALA A 450 -38.75 -3.83 9.61
CA ALA A 450 -37.69 -3.40 8.69
C ALA A 450 -37.41 -1.90 8.81
N ARG A 451 -38.45 -1.05 8.80
CA ARG A 451 -38.32 0.41 9.01
C ARG A 451 -37.75 0.75 10.39
N ALA A 452 -38.17 0.04 11.43
CA ALA A 452 -37.68 0.25 12.79
C ALA A 452 -36.19 -0.12 12.93
N PHE A 453 -35.75 -1.24 12.34
CA PHE A 453 -34.32 -1.60 12.29
C PHE A 453 -33.52 -0.59 11.48
N GLN A 454 -34.04 -0.08 10.37
CA GLN A 454 -33.40 0.99 9.61
C GLN A 454 -33.19 2.24 10.48
N ALA A 455 -34.19 2.64 11.28
CA ALA A 455 -34.08 3.79 12.19
C ALA A 455 -33.10 3.58 13.37
N VAL A 456 -32.79 2.33 13.73
CA VAL A 456 -31.66 2.00 14.64
C VAL A 456 -30.35 2.25 13.90
N LEU A 457 -30.23 1.76 12.66
CA LEU A 457 -29.01 1.87 11.85
C LEU A 457 -28.70 3.30 11.41
N GLU A 458 -29.69 4.18 11.34
CA GLU A 458 -29.47 5.63 11.15
C GLU A 458 -28.71 6.30 12.31
N ARG A 459 -28.69 5.66 13.48
CA ARG A 459 -28.00 6.16 14.69
C ARG A 459 -26.76 5.35 15.01
N ASP A 460 -26.84 4.03 14.88
CA ASP A 460 -25.73 3.11 15.10
C ASP A 460 -25.62 2.16 13.89
N LEU A 461 -24.83 2.57 12.89
CA LEU A 461 -24.61 1.77 11.68
C LEU A 461 -23.93 0.43 11.98
N GLY A 462 -23.21 0.35 13.09
CA GLY A 462 -22.55 -0.84 13.59
C GLY A 462 -23.43 -1.72 14.47
N ASN A 463 -24.72 -1.39 14.66
CA ASN A 463 -25.59 -2.17 15.53
C ASN A 463 -25.75 -3.60 14.99
N PHE A 464 -25.26 -4.57 15.75
CA PHE A 464 -25.21 -5.97 15.33
C PHE A 464 -26.61 -6.53 15.04
N GLU A 465 -27.52 -6.42 16.01
CA GLU A 465 -28.85 -7.02 15.93
C GLU A 465 -29.68 -6.37 14.83
N ALA A 466 -29.65 -5.05 14.69
CA ALA A 466 -30.39 -4.36 13.63
C ALA A 466 -29.88 -4.76 12.24
N ASN A 467 -28.56 -4.85 12.02
CA ASN A 467 -28.01 -5.34 10.74
C ASN A 467 -28.39 -6.81 10.50
N TYR A 468 -28.32 -7.67 11.53
CA TYR A 468 -28.68 -9.08 11.41
C TYR A 468 -30.16 -9.27 11.04
N TYR A 469 -31.07 -8.67 11.80
CA TYR A 469 -32.49 -8.85 11.60
C TYR A 469 -32.98 -8.18 10.31
N LEU A 470 -32.50 -6.98 10.00
CA LEU A 470 -32.83 -6.33 8.72
C LEU A 470 -32.30 -7.13 7.53
N GLY A 471 -31.05 -7.60 7.58
CA GLY A 471 -30.49 -8.46 6.55
C GLY A 471 -31.30 -9.74 6.34
N ALA A 472 -31.75 -10.38 7.42
CA ALA A 472 -32.59 -11.56 7.36
C ALA A 472 -33.99 -11.26 6.78
N ILE A 473 -34.61 -10.12 7.13
CA ILE A 473 -35.90 -9.67 6.57
C ILE A 473 -35.76 -9.40 5.07
N LEU A 474 -34.75 -8.64 4.65
CA LEU A 474 -34.51 -8.31 3.24
C LEU A 474 -34.23 -9.56 2.39
N LEU A 475 -33.45 -10.51 2.92
CA LEU A 475 -33.18 -11.78 2.24
C LEU A 475 -34.47 -12.58 2.01
N LYS A 476 -35.33 -12.69 3.05
CA LYS A 476 -36.64 -13.34 2.91
C LYS A 476 -37.56 -12.61 1.92
N GLY A 477 -37.46 -11.28 1.86
CA GLY A 477 -38.19 -10.44 0.90
C GLY A 477 -37.61 -10.42 -0.53
N GLY A 478 -36.59 -11.24 -0.83
CA GLY A 478 -35.97 -11.32 -2.16
C GLY A 478 -35.04 -10.15 -2.51
N ARG A 479 -34.78 -9.23 -1.57
CA ARG A 479 -33.89 -8.06 -1.75
C ARG A 479 -32.44 -8.42 -1.45
N ALA A 480 -31.92 -9.41 -2.18
CA ALA A 480 -30.61 -10.04 -1.94
C ALA A 480 -29.44 -9.03 -1.88
N LYS A 481 -29.37 -8.08 -2.83
CA LYS A 481 -28.28 -7.10 -2.88
C LYS A 481 -28.22 -6.20 -1.64
N GLU A 482 -29.38 -5.82 -1.11
CA GLU A 482 -29.46 -4.97 0.09
C GLU A 482 -29.18 -5.78 1.35
N ALA A 483 -29.66 -7.03 1.40
CA ALA A 483 -29.31 -7.95 2.47
C ALA A 483 -27.80 -8.19 2.59
N GLU A 484 -27.06 -8.20 1.47
CA GLU A 484 -25.59 -8.39 1.47
C GLU A 484 -24.88 -7.34 2.31
N LEU A 485 -25.26 -6.07 2.15
CA LEU A 485 -24.66 -4.97 2.91
C LEU A 485 -24.80 -5.20 4.42
N HIS A 486 -26.02 -5.52 4.87
CA HIS A 486 -26.33 -5.66 6.29
C HIS A 486 -25.74 -6.94 6.89
N LEU A 487 -25.81 -8.08 6.19
CA LEU A 487 -25.23 -9.33 6.67
C LEU A 487 -23.70 -9.24 6.75
N ARG A 488 -23.03 -8.59 5.78
CA ARG A 488 -21.58 -8.36 5.86
C ARG A 488 -21.19 -7.44 7.02
N ARG A 489 -21.97 -6.39 7.30
CA ARG A 489 -21.76 -5.54 8.49
C ARG A 489 -21.92 -6.33 9.78
N ALA A 490 -22.96 -7.16 9.88
CA ALA A 490 -23.17 -7.99 11.06
C ALA A 490 -22.03 -8.99 11.29
N VAL A 491 -21.53 -9.64 10.22
CA VAL A 491 -20.36 -10.55 10.28
C VAL A 491 -19.09 -9.80 10.72
N ALA A 492 -18.90 -8.56 10.25
CA ALA A 492 -17.74 -7.76 10.65
C ALA A 492 -17.75 -7.38 12.15
N VAL A 493 -18.92 -7.33 12.79
CA VAL A 493 -19.06 -6.99 14.22
C VAL A 493 -19.03 -8.25 15.10
N ARG A 494 -19.68 -9.34 14.66
CA ARG A 494 -19.76 -10.61 15.39
C ARG A 494 -19.48 -11.79 14.47
N PRO A 495 -18.21 -12.09 14.15
CA PRO A 495 -17.87 -13.22 13.29
C PRO A 495 -18.08 -14.58 13.97
N ASP A 496 -18.33 -14.60 15.27
CA ASP A 496 -18.54 -15.77 16.12
C ASP A 496 -20.00 -16.28 16.16
N VAL A 497 -20.87 -15.73 15.30
CA VAL A 497 -22.29 -16.14 15.24
C VAL A 497 -22.54 -16.99 14.00
N ALA A 498 -22.67 -18.30 14.19
CA ALA A 498 -22.83 -19.27 13.10
C ALA A 498 -24.04 -18.98 12.17
N SER A 499 -25.15 -18.47 12.72
CA SER A 499 -26.34 -18.14 11.91
C SER A 499 -26.12 -17.01 10.91
N LEU A 500 -25.17 -16.09 11.17
CA LEU A 500 -24.80 -15.05 10.22
C LEU A 500 -24.14 -15.62 8.98
N HIS A 501 -23.13 -16.46 9.18
CA HIS A 501 -22.40 -17.11 8.11
C HIS A 501 -23.32 -18.02 7.29
N ASN A 502 -24.26 -18.72 7.94
CA ASN A 502 -25.31 -19.46 7.23
C ASN A 502 -26.21 -18.55 6.38
N ASN A 503 -26.67 -17.40 6.91
CA ASN A 503 -27.53 -16.47 6.16
C ASN A 503 -26.76 -15.79 5.01
N LEU A 504 -25.49 -15.45 5.21
CA LEU A 504 -24.61 -14.92 4.15
C LEU A 504 -24.37 -15.97 3.06
N GLY A 505 -24.14 -17.22 3.43
CA GLY A 505 -24.04 -18.34 2.48
C GLY A 505 -25.32 -18.51 1.67
N ALA A 506 -26.50 -18.51 2.32
CA ALA A 506 -27.79 -18.61 1.64
C ALA A 506 -28.01 -17.45 0.65
N LEU A 507 -27.66 -16.23 1.06
CA LEU A 507 -27.68 -15.06 0.19
C LEU A 507 -26.74 -15.23 -1.03
N LEU A 508 -25.51 -15.72 -0.82
CA LEU A 508 -24.54 -15.92 -1.89
C LEU A 508 -25.00 -16.98 -2.90
N ILE A 509 -25.76 -18.00 -2.47
CA ILE A 509 -26.46 -18.92 -3.37
C ILE A 509 -27.46 -18.15 -4.24
N THR A 510 -28.30 -17.29 -3.65
CA THR A 510 -29.27 -16.45 -4.40
C THR A 510 -28.58 -15.53 -5.42
N LEU A 511 -27.34 -15.11 -5.15
CA LEU A 511 -26.51 -14.30 -6.06
C LEU A 511 -25.68 -15.14 -7.06
N GLY A 512 -25.76 -16.46 -7.02
CA GLY A 512 -24.99 -17.36 -7.91
C GLY A 512 -23.51 -17.52 -7.56
N ARG A 513 -23.06 -17.04 -6.39
CA ARG A 513 -21.65 -17.03 -5.95
C ARG A 513 -21.33 -18.27 -5.12
N LEU A 514 -21.41 -19.44 -5.76
CA LEU A 514 -21.34 -20.75 -5.08
C LEU A 514 -20.04 -21.01 -4.30
N PRO A 515 -18.82 -20.67 -4.80
CA PRO A 515 -17.60 -20.89 -4.03
C PRO A 515 -17.53 -20.05 -2.74
N GLU A 516 -18.01 -18.81 -2.79
CA GLU A 516 -18.06 -17.94 -1.60
C GLU A 516 -19.12 -18.39 -0.60
N ALA A 517 -20.25 -18.91 -1.11
CA ALA A 517 -21.27 -19.52 -0.27
C ALA A 517 -20.72 -20.73 0.50
N LEU A 518 -19.92 -21.58 -0.16
CA LEU A 518 -19.27 -22.72 0.47
C LEU A 518 -18.36 -22.28 1.62
N GLY A 519 -17.48 -21.30 1.39
CA GLY A 519 -16.61 -20.76 2.43
C GLY A 519 -17.40 -20.17 3.61
N SER A 520 -18.55 -19.54 3.34
CA SER A 520 -19.44 -19.04 4.40
C SER A 520 -20.05 -20.17 5.24
N PHE A 521 -20.50 -21.28 4.63
CA PHE A 521 -21.01 -22.41 5.40
C PHE A 521 -19.92 -23.15 6.18
N GLU A 522 -18.71 -23.23 5.63
CA GLU A 522 -17.56 -23.78 6.36
C GLU A 522 -17.23 -22.95 7.60
N GLU A 523 -17.28 -21.62 7.50
CA GLU A 523 -17.10 -20.75 8.65
C GLU A 523 -18.24 -20.90 9.67
N ALA A 524 -19.50 -21.02 9.21
CA ALA A 524 -20.63 -21.32 10.09
C ALA A 524 -20.42 -22.61 10.89
N LEU A 525 -19.87 -23.65 10.24
CA LEU A 525 -19.60 -24.96 10.85
C LEU A 525 -18.31 -24.97 11.69
N ARG A 526 -17.34 -24.12 11.38
CA ARG A 526 -16.16 -23.88 12.24
C ARG A 526 -16.60 -23.27 13.57
N VAL A 527 -17.52 -22.29 13.53
CA VAL A 527 -18.08 -21.63 14.71
C VAL A 527 -19.02 -22.56 15.47
N LYS A 528 -19.90 -23.29 14.77
CA LYS A 528 -20.82 -24.27 15.35
C LYS A 528 -20.84 -25.55 14.53
N PRO A 529 -20.06 -26.58 14.92
CA PRO A 529 -19.98 -27.84 14.17
C PRO A 529 -21.31 -28.58 14.06
N ASP A 530 -22.14 -28.53 15.11
CA ASP A 530 -23.46 -29.17 15.14
C ASP A 530 -24.57 -28.20 14.70
N PHE A 531 -24.50 -27.77 13.44
CA PHE A 531 -25.48 -26.86 12.85
C PHE A 531 -26.17 -27.49 11.61
N PRO A 532 -27.31 -28.19 11.81
CA PRO A 532 -27.99 -28.94 10.75
C PRO A 532 -28.33 -28.10 9.51
N GLU A 533 -28.80 -26.86 9.70
CA GLU A 533 -29.16 -25.95 8.62
C GLU A 533 -27.97 -25.60 7.73
N ALA A 534 -26.82 -25.30 8.32
CA ALA A 534 -25.59 -25.00 7.58
C ALA A 534 -25.04 -26.23 6.86
N LEU A 535 -25.14 -27.43 7.47
CA LEU A 535 -24.76 -28.70 6.82
C LEU A 535 -25.63 -29.00 5.61
N ASN A 536 -26.95 -28.84 5.74
CA ASN A 536 -27.86 -29.00 4.61
C ASN A 536 -27.55 -27.98 3.50
N ASN A 537 -27.35 -26.71 3.83
CA ASN A 537 -27.07 -25.69 2.82
C ASN A 537 -25.69 -25.89 2.16
N ARG A 538 -24.68 -26.33 2.92
CA ARG A 538 -23.39 -26.78 2.38
C ARG A 538 -23.58 -27.93 1.38
N GLY A 539 -24.40 -28.92 1.71
CA GLY A 539 -24.73 -30.02 0.81
C GLY A 539 -25.37 -29.56 -0.50
N ILE A 540 -26.29 -28.59 -0.44
CA ILE A 540 -26.89 -27.98 -1.65
C ILE A 540 -25.82 -27.33 -2.54
N VAL A 541 -24.91 -26.56 -1.96
CA VAL A 541 -23.83 -25.91 -2.72
C VAL A 541 -22.86 -26.92 -3.32
N LEU A 542 -22.47 -27.95 -2.55
CA LEU A 542 -21.57 -29.00 -3.03
C LEU A 542 -22.21 -29.79 -4.19
N LYS A 543 -23.50 -30.11 -4.10
CA LYS A 543 -24.27 -30.71 -5.21
C LYS A 543 -24.23 -29.82 -6.45
N ALA A 544 -24.46 -28.52 -6.31
CA ALA A 544 -24.41 -27.56 -7.42
C ALA A 544 -23.01 -27.40 -8.03
N LEU A 545 -21.95 -27.63 -7.24
CA LEU A 545 -20.55 -27.65 -7.69
C LEU A 545 -20.10 -29.02 -8.23
N GLY A 546 -20.98 -30.03 -8.30
CA GLY A 546 -20.65 -31.39 -8.76
C GLY A 546 -19.90 -32.25 -7.75
N ARG A 547 -19.78 -31.83 -6.49
CA ARG A 547 -19.10 -32.55 -5.40
C ARG A 547 -20.10 -33.46 -4.64
N GLU A 548 -20.62 -34.45 -5.36
CA GLU A 548 -21.79 -35.24 -4.92
C GLU A 548 -21.53 -36.07 -3.65
N GLU A 549 -20.36 -36.70 -3.51
CA GLU A 549 -20.03 -37.50 -2.31
C GLU A 549 -19.96 -36.65 -1.03
N GLU A 550 -19.35 -35.47 -1.13
CA GLU A 550 -19.27 -34.53 -0.01
C GLU A 550 -20.63 -33.93 0.34
N ALA A 551 -21.50 -33.75 -0.66
CA ALA A 551 -22.87 -33.33 -0.46
C ALA A 551 -23.69 -34.39 0.31
N LEU A 552 -23.58 -35.67 -0.07
CA LEU A 552 -24.20 -36.77 0.67
C LEU A 552 -23.71 -36.83 2.11
N ALA A 553 -22.40 -36.70 2.34
CA ALA A 553 -21.84 -36.67 3.69
C ALA A 553 -22.41 -35.50 4.53
N ALA A 554 -22.55 -34.31 3.92
CA ALA A 554 -23.12 -33.14 4.58
C ALA A 554 -24.61 -33.35 4.94
N PHE A 555 -25.42 -33.87 4.01
CA PHE A 555 -26.82 -34.18 4.28
C PHE A 555 -26.98 -35.28 5.34
N SER A 556 -26.19 -36.35 5.26
CA SER A 556 -26.17 -37.42 6.27
C SER A 556 -25.83 -36.90 7.66
N ARG A 557 -24.83 -36.00 7.77
CA ARG A 557 -24.52 -35.38 9.06
C ARG A 557 -25.68 -34.50 9.55
N ALA A 558 -26.32 -33.72 8.68
CA ALA A 558 -27.49 -32.92 9.04
C ALA A 558 -28.64 -33.78 9.58
N MET A 559 -28.94 -34.92 8.92
CA MET A 559 -29.95 -35.89 9.35
C MET A 559 -29.56 -36.57 10.68
N SER A 560 -28.28 -36.90 10.88
CA SER A 560 -27.82 -37.50 12.14
C SER A 560 -28.00 -36.58 13.34
N LEU A 561 -27.85 -35.26 13.12
CA LEU A 561 -28.02 -34.24 14.15
C LEU A 561 -29.49 -33.85 14.37
N ARG A 562 -30.30 -33.93 13.31
CA ARG A 562 -31.74 -33.67 13.34
C ARG A 562 -32.48 -34.69 12.46
N PRO A 563 -32.88 -35.85 13.01
CA PRO A 563 -33.53 -36.92 12.26
C PRO A 563 -34.86 -36.52 11.60
N ASP A 564 -35.55 -35.52 12.14
CA ASP A 564 -36.79 -34.93 11.61
C ASP A 564 -36.54 -33.76 10.64
N TYR A 565 -35.34 -33.65 10.07
CA TYR A 565 -35.01 -32.58 9.13
C TYR A 565 -35.41 -32.91 7.68
N ASP A 566 -36.70 -32.83 7.38
CA ASP A 566 -37.29 -33.20 6.07
C ASP A 566 -36.60 -32.59 4.84
N LYS A 567 -36.04 -31.38 4.97
CA LYS A 567 -35.28 -30.74 3.88
C LYS A 567 -34.00 -31.52 3.55
N ALA A 568 -33.25 -31.95 4.56
CA ALA A 568 -32.02 -32.72 4.38
C ALA A 568 -32.32 -34.12 3.83
N VAL A 569 -33.38 -34.77 4.31
CA VAL A 569 -33.84 -36.08 3.80
C VAL A 569 -34.20 -36.00 2.32
N ARG A 570 -35.00 -35.01 1.93
CA ARG A 570 -35.36 -34.81 0.51
C ARG A 570 -34.13 -34.54 -0.36
N ASN A 571 -33.27 -33.61 0.05
CA ASN A 571 -32.07 -33.27 -0.70
C ASN A 571 -31.10 -34.47 -0.85
N TYR A 572 -31.00 -35.31 0.18
CA TYR A 572 -30.23 -36.55 0.15
C TYR A 572 -30.80 -37.53 -0.87
N ASN A 573 -32.10 -37.85 -0.77
CA ASN A 573 -32.76 -38.80 -1.67
C ASN A 573 -32.70 -38.32 -3.13
N GLU A 574 -32.99 -37.05 -3.40
CA GLU A 574 -32.88 -36.46 -4.73
C GLU A 574 -31.47 -36.60 -5.33
N LEU A 575 -30.43 -36.50 -4.51
CA LEU A 575 -29.06 -36.67 -4.96
C LEU A 575 -28.73 -38.14 -5.24
N VAL A 576 -29.14 -39.05 -4.36
CA VAL A 576 -28.94 -40.50 -4.54
C VAL A 576 -29.64 -40.99 -5.80
N ASP A 577 -30.90 -40.61 -6.01
CA ASP A 577 -31.69 -40.98 -7.19
C ASP A 577 -31.06 -40.42 -8.47
N GLY A 578 -30.60 -39.16 -8.45
CA GLY A 578 -29.90 -38.55 -9.57
C GLY A 578 -28.57 -39.24 -9.90
N MET A 579 -27.80 -39.67 -8.90
CA MET A 579 -26.57 -40.45 -9.10
C MET A 579 -26.87 -41.83 -9.68
N ALA A 580 -27.96 -42.48 -9.23
CA ALA A 580 -28.40 -43.77 -9.76
C ALA A 580 -28.83 -43.68 -11.23
N ALA A 581 -29.59 -42.64 -11.60
CA ALA A 581 -30.00 -42.36 -12.98
C ALA A 581 -28.78 -42.13 -13.89
N LYS A 582 -27.82 -41.27 -13.48
CA LYS A 582 -26.56 -41.04 -14.23
C LYS A 582 -25.76 -42.33 -14.43
N ARG A 583 -25.72 -43.21 -13.42
CA ARG A 583 -25.05 -44.53 -13.51
C ARG A 583 -25.78 -45.49 -14.44
N GLN A 584 -27.09 -45.38 -14.58
CA GLN A 584 -27.90 -46.18 -15.50
C GLN A 584 -27.76 -45.68 -16.94
N GLU A 585 -27.83 -44.37 -17.17
CA GLU A 585 -27.56 -43.74 -18.47
C GLU A 585 -26.14 -44.01 -18.97
N ALA A 586 -25.13 -43.98 -18.08
CA ALA A 586 -23.75 -44.35 -18.43
C ALA A 586 -23.58 -45.85 -18.75
N ARG A 587 -24.56 -46.70 -18.43
CA ARG A 587 -24.57 -48.15 -18.70
C ARG A 587 -25.36 -48.52 -19.96
N GLU A 588 -26.16 -47.61 -20.53
CA GLU A 588 -26.81 -47.80 -21.83
C GLU A 588 -25.88 -47.31 -22.96
N PRO A 589 -25.32 -48.20 -23.81
CA PRO A 589 -24.56 -47.76 -24.97
C PRO A 589 -25.50 -47.08 -25.98
N ALA A 590 -25.00 -46.06 -26.69
CA ALA A 590 -25.67 -45.40 -27.80
C ALA A 590 -26.06 -46.40 -28.92
N ALA A 591 -27.19 -47.08 -28.75
CA ALA A 591 -27.80 -47.95 -29.75
C ALA A 591 -28.70 -47.12 -30.66
N SER A 592 -28.11 -46.21 -31.44
CA SER A 592 -28.73 -45.62 -32.63
C SER A 592 -27.68 -44.93 -33.51
N SER A 593 -26.83 -45.72 -34.18
CA SER A 593 -26.19 -45.33 -35.46
C SER A 593 -25.44 -46.49 -36.13
N ALA A 594 -25.99 -47.71 -36.11
CA ALA A 594 -25.41 -48.82 -36.86
C ALA A 594 -26.45 -49.90 -37.16
N GLN A 595 -27.46 -49.58 -37.95
CA GLN A 595 -28.23 -50.57 -38.70
C GLN A 595 -28.99 -49.87 -39.84
N ASP A 596 -28.25 -49.50 -40.89
CA ASP A 596 -28.77 -49.60 -42.26
C ASP A 596 -27.79 -50.50 -43.02
N GLY A 597 -28.05 -51.80 -42.90
CA GLY A 597 -27.47 -52.82 -43.75
C GLY A 597 -28.13 -52.78 -45.11
N ALA A 598 -27.31 -52.96 -46.13
CA ALA A 598 -27.70 -53.11 -47.51
C ALA A 598 -28.71 -54.25 -47.74
N GLY A 599 -29.59 -54.05 -48.72
CA GLY A 599 -29.90 -55.06 -49.72
C GLY A 599 -31.36 -55.52 -49.78
N GLU A 600 -32.07 -55.09 -50.82
CA GLU A 600 -32.98 -55.96 -51.57
C GLU A 600 -33.13 -55.45 -53.02
N ALA A 601 -32.89 -56.38 -53.97
CA ALA A 601 -33.28 -56.47 -55.39
C ALA A 601 -33.21 -55.25 -56.32
#